data_AF-A0A640W5N4-F1
#
_entry.id   AF-A0A640W5N4-F1
#
_cell.length_a   1.000
_cell.length_b   1.000
_cell.length_c   1.000
_cell.angle_alpha   90.00
_cell.angle_beta   90.00
_cell.angle_gamma   90.00
#
_symmetry.space_group_name_H-M   'P 1'
#
loop_
_entity.id
_entity.type
_entity.pdbx_description
1 polymer ?
#
loop_
_entity_poly.entity_id
_entity_poly.type
_entity_poly.pdbx_seq_one_letter_code
_entity_poly.pdbx_strand_id
1 'polypeptide(L)'
;DAVTFAFNNLASVNILNFRGMKPVLEGNKNVRMVARFKPLFYLKDDECMKYVEMNKLPYCNEKCPYSREAPTVELKKWIHELEERRNGIMLNFAKSFEKIEERMEKKQEIRQCSICGYPSYGKICKFCRLREKHAKI
;
A
#
# COMPACT_ATOMS: atom_id res chain seq x y z
N ASP A 1 6.50 -2.26 5.48
CA ASP A 1 5.79 -2.01 4.18
C ASP A 1 5.27 -0.60 3.94
N ALA A 2 4.41 -0.04 4.79
CA ALA A 2 3.78 1.27 4.52
C ALA A 2 4.81 2.39 4.29
N VAL A 3 5.84 2.44 5.13
CA VAL A 3 6.96 3.39 5.02
C VAL A 3 7.70 3.22 3.69
N THR A 4 8.08 2.00 3.32
CA THR A 4 8.74 1.70 2.04
C THR A 4 7.89 2.15 0.84
N PHE A 5 6.59 1.88 0.87
CA PHE A 5 5.67 2.32 -0.17
C PHE A 5 5.64 3.86 -0.28
N ALA A 6 5.55 4.56 0.84
CA ALA A 6 5.54 6.02 0.87
C ALA A 6 6.83 6.63 0.32
N PHE A 7 7.99 6.12 0.75
CA PHE A 7 9.29 6.58 0.25
C PHE A 7 9.47 6.32 -1.25
N ASN A 8 9.06 5.15 -1.75
CA ASN A 8 9.14 4.85 -3.17
C ASN A 8 8.32 5.84 -4.02
N ASN A 9 7.12 6.18 -3.55
CA ASN A 9 6.28 7.17 -4.21
C ASN A 9 6.84 8.59 -4.08
N LEU A 10 7.45 8.93 -2.93
CA LEU A 10 8.14 10.20 -2.73
C LEU A 10 9.27 10.38 -3.75
N ALA A 11 10.15 9.38 -3.86
CA ALA A 11 11.28 9.38 -4.78
C ALA A 11 10.84 9.46 -6.25
N SER A 12 9.67 8.89 -6.57
CA SER A 12 9.09 8.90 -7.93
C SER A 12 8.17 10.09 -8.21
N VAL A 13 8.07 11.06 -7.29
CA VAL A 13 7.19 12.25 -7.40
C VAL A 13 5.69 11.89 -7.58
N ASN A 14 5.29 10.70 -7.11
CA ASN A 14 3.93 10.20 -7.20
C ASN A 14 3.12 10.59 -5.96
N ILE A 15 2.98 11.90 -5.72
CA ILE A 15 2.42 12.46 -4.48
C ILE A 15 0.97 12.00 -4.25
N LEU A 16 0.17 11.81 -5.30
CA LEU A 16 -1.21 11.33 -5.15
C LEU A 16 -1.31 9.95 -4.50
N ASN A 17 -0.25 9.13 -4.54
CA ASN A 17 -0.24 7.80 -3.95
C ASN A 17 0.02 7.81 -2.44
N PHE A 18 0.29 8.97 -1.82
CA PHE A 18 0.20 9.09 -0.36
C PHE A 18 -1.23 8.94 0.14
N ARG A 19 -2.24 9.04 -0.74
CA ARG A 19 -3.63 8.68 -0.41
C ARG A 19 -3.69 7.21 -0.01
N GLY A 20 -4.07 6.98 1.24
CA GLY A 20 -4.14 5.68 1.86
C GLY A 20 -2.96 5.29 2.74
N MET A 21 -2.19 6.28 3.18
CA MET A 21 -1.17 6.21 4.23
C MET A 21 -1.76 6.34 5.64
N LYS A 22 -2.94 5.74 5.82
CA LYS A 22 -3.65 5.63 7.09
C LYS A 22 -3.95 4.18 7.44
N PRO A 23 -4.11 3.85 8.73
CA PRO A 23 -4.55 2.53 9.16
C PRO A 23 -5.94 2.19 8.63
N VAL A 24 -6.83 3.18 8.51
CA VAL A 24 -8.21 3.02 8.06
C VAL A 24 -8.42 3.79 6.76
N LEU A 25 -8.96 3.10 5.76
CA LEU A 25 -9.45 3.67 4.51
C LEU A 25 -10.96 3.52 4.47
N GLU A 26 -11.66 4.64 4.45
CA GLU A 26 -13.11 4.66 4.35
C GLU A 26 -13.59 4.09 3.02
N GLY A 27 -14.68 3.34 3.09
CA GLY A 27 -15.38 2.86 1.90
C GLY A 27 -16.31 3.94 1.35
N ASN A 28 -16.73 3.76 0.10
CA ASN A 28 -17.76 4.57 -0.53
C ASN A 28 -18.81 3.64 -1.13
N LYS A 29 -19.96 3.55 -0.45
CA LYS A 29 -21.08 2.68 -0.85
C LYS A 29 -21.65 3.05 -2.23
N ASN A 30 -21.67 4.34 -2.57
CA ASN A 30 -22.22 4.83 -3.85
C ASN A 30 -21.48 4.25 -5.06
N VAL A 31 -20.21 3.89 -4.90
CA VAL A 31 -19.37 3.31 -5.95
C VAL A 31 -18.97 1.86 -5.68
N ARG A 32 -19.60 1.18 -4.71
CA ARG A 32 -19.25 -0.20 -4.30
C ARG A 32 -17.78 -0.35 -3.85
N MET A 33 -17.24 0.67 -3.19
CA MET A 33 -15.91 0.63 -2.58
C MET A 33 -16.02 0.23 -1.11
N VAL A 34 -15.48 -0.95 -0.76
CA VAL A 34 -15.41 -1.39 0.64
C VAL A 34 -14.31 -0.65 1.39
N ALA A 35 -14.53 -0.44 2.69
CA ALA A 35 -13.50 0.07 3.58
C ALA A 35 -12.34 -0.95 3.71
N ARG A 36 -11.14 -0.46 4.03
CA ARG A 36 -9.98 -1.31 4.31
C ARG A 36 -9.35 -0.89 5.62
N PHE A 37 -9.01 -1.87 6.44
CA PHE A 37 -8.29 -1.65 7.69
C PHE A 37 -6.94 -2.39 7.63
N LYS A 38 -5.89 -1.76 8.13
CA LYS A 38 -4.53 -2.29 8.24
C LYS A 38 -4.17 -2.42 9.74
N PRO A 39 -4.53 -3.54 10.41
CA PRO A 39 -4.32 -3.69 11.85
C PRO A 39 -2.86 -3.55 12.28
N LEU A 40 -1.93 -4.02 11.44
CA LEU A 40 -0.50 -4.07 11.72
C LEU A 40 0.25 -2.83 11.21
N PHE A 41 -0.45 -1.72 10.94
CA PHE A 41 0.12 -0.55 10.25
C PHE A 41 1.36 0.05 10.94
N TYR A 42 1.39 0.01 12.28
CA TYR A 42 2.49 0.56 13.08
C TYR A 42 3.49 -0.49 13.56
N LEU A 43 3.32 -1.76 13.21
CA LEU A 43 4.23 -2.83 13.59
C LEU A 43 5.33 -3.01 12.55
N LYS A 44 6.53 -3.33 13.04
CA LYS A 44 7.68 -3.70 12.22
C LYS A 44 7.57 -5.15 11.77
N ASP A 45 8.18 -5.44 10.63
CA ASP A 45 8.23 -6.78 10.08
C ASP A 45 8.83 -7.79 11.07
N ASP A 46 9.89 -7.40 11.79
CA ASP A 46 10.55 -8.25 12.80
C ASP A 46 9.66 -8.51 14.02
N GLU A 47 8.80 -7.56 14.40
CA GLU A 47 7.84 -7.74 15.49
C GLU A 47 6.76 -8.75 15.07
N CYS A 48 6.26 -8.63 13.84
CA CYS A 48 5.33 -9.59 13.25
C CYS A 48 5.97 -10.98 13.13
N MET A 49 7.22 -11.08 12.70
CA MET A 49 7.92 -12.36 12.56
C MET A 49 8.15 -13.04 13.92
N LYS A 50 8.60 -12.28 14.93
CA LYS A 50 8.75 -12.80 16.30
C LYS A 50 7.41 -13.32 16.84
N TYR A 51 6.31 -12.62 16.58
CA TYR A 51 4.98 -13.10 16.98
C TYR A 51 4.63 -14.43 16.30
N VAL A 52 4.88 -14.56 15.00
CA VAL A 52 4.68 -15.81 14.24
C VAL A 52 5.51 -16.95 14.81
N GLU A 53 6.80 -16.72 15.10
CA GLU A 53 7.73 -17.71 15.65
C GLU A 53 7.32 -18.18 17.06
N MET A 54 7.03 -17.24 17.96
CA MET A 54 6.61 -17.54 19.34
C MET A 54 5.34 -18.38 19.39
N ASN A 55 4.40 -18.12 18.47
CA ASN A 55 3.13 -18.84 18.37
C ASN A 55 3.19 -20.05 17.42
N LYS A 56 4.34 -20.33 16.80
CA LYS A 56 4.54 -21.40 15.82
C LYS A 56 3.48 -21.37 14.70
N LEU A 57 3.13 -20.18 14.21
CA LEU A 57 2.13 -20.03 13.17
C LEU A 57 2.72 -20.48 11.82
N PRO A 58 1.99 -21.28 11.03
CA PRO A 58 2.45 -21.67 9.70
C PRO A 58 2.47 -20.46 8.76
N TYR A 59 3.54 -20.31 7.99
CA TYR A 59 3.67 -19.28 6.97
C TYR A 59 4.45 -19.79 5.75
N CYS A 60 4.26 -19.14 4.61
CA CYS A 60 5.01 -19.45 3.39
C CYS A 60 6.32 -18.66 3.39
N ASN A 61 7.46 -19.37 3.28
CA ASN A 61 8.79 -18.75 3.17
C ASN A 61 9.22 -18.53 1.70
N GLU A 62 8.48 -19.08 0.74
CA GLU A 62 8.78 -18.96 -0.68
C GLU A 62 8.52 -17.53 -1.17
N LYS A 63 9.48 -17.00 -1.92
CA LYS A 63 9.34 -15.71 -2.58
C LYS A 63 8.89 -15.90 -4.02
N CYS A 64 8.01 -15.03 -4.49
CA CYS A 64 7.60 -15.01 -5.90
C CYS A 64 8.85 -14.88 -6.81
N PRO A 65 9.01 -15.72 -7.84
CA PRO A 65 10.16 -15.63 -8.74
C PRO A 65 10.23 -14.28 -9.46
N TYR A 66 9.08 -13.64 -9.71
CA TYR A 66 8.99 -12.33 -10.35
C TYR A 66 9.21 -11.13 -9.42
N SER A 67 9.39 -11.34 -8.10
CA SER A 67 9.58 -10.23 -7.14
C SER A 67 11.04 -9.94 -6.80
N ARG A 68 12.00 -10.68 -7.37
CA ARG A 68 13.42 -10.61 -7.00
C ARG A 68 14.06 -9.26 -7.30
N GLU A 69 13.67 -8.64 -8.41
CA GLU A 69 14.25 -7.38 -8.92
C GLU A 69 13.40 -6.15 -8.54
N ALA A 70 12.48 -6.30 -7.59
CA ALA A 70 11.63 -5.19 -7.20
C ALA A 70 12.47 -4.08 -6.51
N PRO A 71 12.42 -2.81 -6.98
CA PRO A 71 13.18 -1.70 -6.38
C PRO A 71 12.87 -1.49 -4.90
N THR A 72 11.68 -1.90 -4.47
CA THR A 72 11.23 -1.83 -3.09
C THR A 72 12.05 -2.72 -2.14
N VAL A 73 12.73 -3.76 -2.65
CA VAL A 73 13.57 -4.64 -1.82
C VAL A 73 14.79 -3.90 -1.29
N GLU A 74 15.48 -3.14 -2.13
CA GLU A 74 16.64 -2.34 -1.73
C GLU A 74 16.23 -1.21 -0.78
N LEU A 75 15.17 -0.47 -1.14
CA LEU A 75 14.65 0.60 -0.30
C LEU A 75 14.24 0.11 1.09
N LYS A 76 13.65 -1.09 1.18
CA LYS A 76 13.26 -1.70 2.45
C LYS A 76 14.47 -2.02 3.33
N LYS A 77 15.56 -2.55 2.74
CA LYS A 77 16.82 -2.78 3.48
C LYS A 77 17.36 -1.49 4.06
N TRP A 78 17.45 -0.44 3.26
CA TRP A 78 17.94 0.87 3.72
C TRP A 78 17.10 1.44 4.87
N ILE A 79 15.77 1.33 4.80
CA ILE A 79 14.87 1.78 5.88
C ILE A 79 15.10 0.97 7.17
N HIS A 80 15.33 -0.34 7.07
CA HIS A 80 15.61 -1.18 8.23
C HIS A 80 16.96 -0.84 8.87
N GLU A 81 18.01 -0.62 8.06
CA GLU A 81 19.31 -0.16 8.57
C GLU A 81 19.21 1.18 9.32
N LEU A 82 18.34 2.09 8.87
CA LEU A 82 18.08 3.35 9.58
C LEU A 82 17.39 3.13 10.93
N GLU A 83 16.41 2.23 10.99
CA GLU A 83 15.73 1.86 12.24
C GLU A 83 16.70 1.22 13.25
N GLU A 84 17.59 0.35 12.80
CA GLU A 84 18.62 -0.27 13.66
C GLU A 84 19.57 0.77 14.27
N ARG A 85 19.94 1.79 13.50
CA ARG A 85 20.80 2.89 13.98
C ARG A 85 20.06 3.85 14.90
N ARG A 86 18.75 4.03 14.69
CA ARG A 86 17.92 4.92 15.50
C ARG A 86 16.49 4.37 15.62
N ASN A 87 16.27 3.69 16.73
CA ASN A 87 14.97 3.12 17.09
C ASN A 87 13.84 4.17 17.00
N GLY A 88 12.73 3.79 16.36
CA GLY A 88 11.53 4.61 16.24
C GLY A 88 11.50 5.54 15.01
N ILE A 89 12.53 5.54 14.15
CA ILE A 89 12.50 6.27 12.88
C ILE A 89 11.31 5.83 12.02
N MET A 90 11.07 4.52 11.89
CA MET A 90 9.98 4.00 11.04
C MET A 90 8.60 4.44 11.53
N LEU A 91 8.38 4.44 12.85
CA LEU A 91 7.14 4.91 13.45
C LEU A 91 6.94 6.41 13.19
N ASN A 92 7.99 7.20 13.34
CA ASN A 92 7.96 8.63 13.06
C ASN A 92 7.68 8.91 11.57
N PHE A 93 8.26 8.13 10.66
CA PHE A 93 7.92 8.21 9.24
C PHE A 93 6.46 7.88 8.96
N ALA A 94 5.94 6.78 9.53
CA ALA A 94 4.54 6.40 9.36
C ALA A 94 3.58 7.54 9.79
N LYS A 95 3.80 8.11 10.98
CA LYS A 95 3.03 9.26 11.49
C LYS A 95 3.20 10.51 10.64
N SER A 96 4.39 10.73 10.08
CA SER A 96 4.65 11.89 9.21
C SER A 96 3.90 11.78 7.90
N PHE A 97 3.89 10.60 7.28
CA PHE A 97 3.15 10.37 6.03
C PHE A 97 1.64 10.46 6.23
N GLU A 98 1.12 10.01 7.38
CA GLU A 98 -0.28 10.20 7.76
C GLU A 98 -0.66 11.69 7.81
N LYS A 99 0.18 12.52 8.46
CA LYS A 99 -0.01 13.98 8.51
C LYS A 99 0.11 14.66 7.14
N ILE A 100 0.98 14.15 6.27
CA ILE A 100 1.10 14.65 4.90
C ILE A 100 -0.21 14.38 4.14
N GLU A 101 -0.73 13.15 4.22
CA GLU A 101 -2.01 12.80 3.59
C GLU A 101 -3.16 13.68 4.08
N GLU A 102 -3.24 13.98 5.37
CA GLU A 102 -4.27 14.86 5.96
C GLU A 102 -4.30 16.26 5.34
N ARG A 103 -3.15 16.76 4.91
CA ARG A 103 -3.02 18.09 4.31
C ARG A 103 -3.24 18.09 2.80
N MET A 104 -3.40 16.93 2.18
CA MET A 104 -3.64 16.84 0.74
C MET A 104 -5.10 17.08 0.37
N GLU A 105 -5.33 17.81 -0.72
CA GLU A 105 -6.69 18.03 -1.24
C GLU A 105 -7.35 16.72 -1.72
N LYS A 106 -8.59 16.49 -1.26
CA LYS A 106 -9.44 15.37 -1.66
C LYS A 106 -10.18 15.67 -2.97
N LYS A 107 -9.47 15.81 -4.08
CA LYS A 107 -10.04 16.38 -5.33
C LYS A 107 -10.39 15.40 -6.46
N GLN A 108 -10.53 14.10 -6.20
CA GLN A 108 -10.81 13.17 -7.30
C GLN A 108 -12.16 12.47 -7.14
N GLU A 109 -13.11 12.89 -7.98
CA GLU A 109 -14.39 12.22 -8.11
C GLU A 109 -14.18 10.78 -8.58
N ILE A 110 -14.76 9.86 -7.82
CA ILE A 110 -14.79 8.44 -8.15
C ILE A 110 -16.18 8.15 -8.71
N ARG A 111 -16.23 7.47 -9.84
CA ARG A 111 -17.46 7.04 -10.51
C ARG A 111 -17.51 5.52 -10.64
N GLN A 112 -18.64 4.98 -11.07
CA GLN A 112 -18.78 3.56 -11.36
C GLN A 112 -18.31 3.24 -12.78
N CYS A 113 -17.61 2.11 -12.93
CA CYS A 113 -17.24 1.55 -14.22
C CYS A 113 -18.49 1.15 -15.01
N SER A 114 -18.59 1.53 -16.28
CA SER A 114 -19.74 1.21 -17.14
C SER A 114 -19.90 -0.29 -17.46
N ILE A 115 -18.88 -1.12 -17.21
CA ILE A 115 -18.90 -2.56 -17.49
C ILE A 115 -19.20 -3.37 -16.24
N CYS A 116 -18.48 -3.12 -15.14
CA CYS A 116 -18.57 -3.94 -13.93
C CYS A 116 -19.18 -3.22 -12.71
N GLY A 117 -19.44 -1.91 -12.80
CA GLY A 117 -20.02 -1.13 -11.70
C GLY A 117 -19.08 -0.81 -10.53
N TYR A 118 -17.82 -1.26 -10.56
CA TYR A 118 -16.81 -0.98 -9.50
C TYR A 118 -16.18 0.41 -9.63
N PRO A 119 -15.49 0.92 -8.58
CA PRO A 119 -14.86 2.23 -8.58
C PRO A 119 -13.89 2.45 -9.74
N SER A 120 -13.99 3.60 -10.39
CA SER A 120 -13.15 4.01 -11.49
C SER A 120 -13.01 5.52 -11.53
N TYR A 121 -11.84 6.02 -11.95
CA TYR A 121 -11.64 7.44 -12.25
C TYR A 121 -12.09 7.79 -13.68
N GLY A 122 -12.11 6.81 -14.60
CA GLY A 122 -12.61 6.94 -15.97
C GLY A 122 -13.92 6.18 -16.21
N LYS A 123 -14.43 6.20 -17.45
CA LYS A 123 -15.65 5.46 -17.84
C LYS A 123 -15.52 3.94 -17.62
N ILE A 124 -14.36 3.38 -17.96
CA ILE A 124 -14.05 1.95 -17.79
C ILE A 124 -12.85 1.81 -16.84
N CYS A 125 -12.93 0.92 -15.85
CA CYS A 125 -11.86 0.71 -14.88
C CYS A 125 -10.61 0.07 -15.53
N LYS A 126 -9.44 0.22 -14.89
CA LYS A 126 -8.18 -0.35 -15.40
C LYS A 126 -8.26 -1.88 -15.59
N PHE A 127 -8.95 -2.58 -14.69
CA PHE A 127 -9.11 -4.03 -14.76
C PHE A 127 -9.91 -4.48 -15.99
N CYS A 128 -11.08 -3.87 -16.25
CA CYS A 128 -11.87 -4.19 -17.44
C CYS A 128 -11.13 -3.87 -18.74
N ARG A 129 -10.43 -2.72 -18.82
CA ARG A 129 -9.61 -2.38 -19.99
C ARG A 129 -8.49 -3.40 -20.25
N LEU A 130 -7.84 -3.86 -19.18
CA LEU A 130 -6.79 -4.89 -19.31
C LEU A 130 -7.38 -6.20 -19.80
N ARG A 131 -8.52 -6.64 -19.24
CA ARG A 131 -9.21 -7.85 -19.69
C ARG A 131 -9.62 -7.75 -21.16
N GLU A 132 -10.24 -6.65 -21.60
CA GLU A 132 -10.62 -6.49 -23.01
C GLU A 132 -9.43 -6.54 -23.96
N LYS A 133 -8.28 -5.94 -23.58
CA LYS A 133 -7.06 -5.97 -24.38
C LYS A 133 -6.51 -7.39 -24.57
N HIS A 134 -6.71 -8.27 -23.60
CA HIS A 134 -6.13 -9.62 -23.58
C HIS A 134 -7.16 -10.75 -23.69
N ALA A 135 -8.46 -10.45 -23.82
CA ALA A 135 -9.53 -11.43 -24.01
C ALA A 135 -9.62 -11.99 -25.45
N LYS A 136 -8.70 -11.59 -26.33
CA LYS A 136 -8.59 -12.10 -27.72
C LYS A 136 -7.47 -13.14 -27.86
N ILE A 137 -7.31 -14.06 -26.91
CA ILE A 137 -6.50 -15.27 -27.05
C ILE A 137 -7.43 -16.46 -26.83
#